data_AF-G7CDM8-F1
#
_entry.id   AF-G7CDM8-F1
#
_cell.length_a   1.000
_cell.length_b   1.000
_cell.length_c   1.000
_cell.angle_alpha   90.00
_cell.angle_beta   90.00
_cell.angle_gamma   90.00
#
_symmetry.space_group_name_H-M   'P 1'
#
loop_
_entity.id
_entity.type
_entity.pdbx_description
1 polymer ?
#
loop_
_entity_poly.entity_id
_entity_poly.type
_entity_poly.pdbx_seq_one_letter_code
_entity_poly.pdbx_strand_id
1 'polypeptide(L)'
;MSAAGSDAHRNGRHRPKNRKALIARASADAFGAQGYHAVSMEEIAARVGISPAALYRHSQGKYDLFRDSVLGLGQLLVDATDFGDDVDPAEDPHGLLAALVDALINVTIANRTAGGLYRWEGRYLREPDRDILERQIQLVNRRLQRPLRVMRPELGSRQRWTLTASALSAIGSIADHSAPLSVPGIRSFLASVVEDLLAADLPTPRRRRAPDPPPPRVTLAAGIYECVLHESIQMFHERGFRDTGMDDIAAAVGVPTTGIYRYFPGKADILAASLRRAVDRTSQDLARITAATADPHTALTQLVRAYLDQFRERPALAYVQHTERRNLPESEARVVERIEQSLVDSWARLVTEQRPELTVATARYAVYCAFALVTDLGRLTDSHASPSAQAAVQHLMEVVLLGG
;
A
#
# COMPACT_ATOMS: atom_id res chain seq x y z
N MET A 1 -10.01 49.61 -55.76
CA MET A 1 -8.85 50.19 -55.04
C MET A 1 -9.40 50.69 -53.72
N SER A 2 -9.06 50.20 -52.53
CA SER A 2 -7.80 49.67 -52.01
C SER A 2 -8.08 48.56 -50.99
N ALA A 3 -7.22 47.56 -50.92
CA ALA A 3 -7.31 46.42 -50.00
C ALA A 3 -6.67 46.78 -48.64
N ALA A 4 -7.38 46.54 -47.55
CA ALA A 4 -6.81 46.54 -46.20
C ALA A 4 -6.71 45.07 -45.73
N GLY A 5 -5.47 44.55 -45.76
CA GLY A 5 -5.13 43.25 -45.19
C GLY A 5 -5.07 43.34 -43.66
N SER A 6 -5.89 42.52 -43.02
CA SER A 6 -5.85 42.21 -41.59
C SER A 6 -4.65 41.31 -41.32
N ASP A 7 -3.63 41.86 -40.66
CA ASP A 7 -2.40 41.17 -40.30
C ASP A 7 -2.66 40.32 -39.04
N ALA A 8 -2.75 39.01 -39.26
CA ALA A 8 -2.97 38.01 -38.23
C ALA A 8 -1.73 37.91 -37.35
N HIS A 9 -1.82 38.40 -36.11
CA HIS A 9 -0.85 38.13 -35.06
C HIS A 9 -0.75 36.62 -34.78
N ARG A 10 0.22 35.97 -35.44
CA ARG A 10 0.79 34.67 -35.05
C ARG A 10 1.43 34.81 -33.66
N ASN A 11 0.64 34.57 -32.62
CA ASN A 11 1.19 34.42 -31.28
C ASN A 11 1.80 33.01 -31.17
N GLY A 12 3.12 32.94 -31.31
CA GLY A 12 3.89 31.70 -31.18
C GLY A 12 3.65 31.06 -29.82
N ARG A 13 3.02 29.87 -29.82
CA ARG A 13 2.87 29.03 -28.63
C ARG A 13 4.25 28.67 -28.10
N HIS A 14 4.73 29.43 -27.12
CA HIS A 14 5.94 29.14 -26.36
C HIS A 14 5.81 27.72 -25.78
N ARG A 15 6.57 26.76 -26.31
CA ARG A 15 6.56 25.36 -25.87
C ARG A 15 7.20 25.31 -24.48
N PRO A 16 6.47 25.01 -23.40
CA PRO A 16 7.08 24.98 -22.08
C PRO A 16 8.08 23.83 -22.03
N LYS A 17 9.32 24.12 -21.66
CA LYS A 17 10.40 23.12 -21.49
C LYS A 17 10.04 22.02 -20.47
N ASN A 18 9.01 22.23 -19.66
CA ASN A 18 8.52 21.29 -18.62
C ASN A 18 7.30 20.44 -19.02
N ARG A 19 6.88 20.40 -20.29
CA ARG A 19 5.65 19.67 -20.69
C ARG A 19 5.66 18.19 -20.30
N LYS A 20 6.79 17.50 -20.49
CA LYS A 20 6.94 16.07 -20.15
C LYS A 20 6.78 15.82 -18.65
N ALA A 21 7.40 16.67 -17.82
CA ALA A 21 7.30 16.59 -16.37
C ALA A 21 5.87 16.89 -15.87
N LEU A 22 5.18 17.86 -16.47
CA LEU A 22 3.78 18.15 -16.15
C LEU A 22 2.85 16.98 -16.50
N ILE A 23 3.05 16.35 -17.66
CA ILE A 23 2.28 15.16 -18.05
C ILE A 23 2.54 14.01 -17.08
N ALA A 24 3.81 13.75 -16.73
CA ALA A 24 4.16 12.69 -15.79
C ALA A 24 3.52 12.93 -14.41
N ARG A 25 3.62 14.15 -13.86
CA ARG A 25 3.01 14.48 -12.56
C ARG A 25 1.48 14.36 -12.59
N ALA A 26 0.83 14.93 -13.60
CA ALA A 26 -0.62 14.86 -13.73
C ALA A 26 -1.12 13.43 -13.92
N SER A 27 -0.37 12.59 -14.64
CA SER A 27 -0.68 11.18 -14.82
C SER A 27 -0.53 10.43 -13.49
N ALA A 28 0.58 10.62 -12.78
CA ALA A 28 0.81 10.01 -11.47
C ALA A 28 -0.26 10.42 -10.44
N ASP A 29 -0.62 11.69 -10.38
CA ASP A 29 -1.70 12.16 -9.48
C ASP A 29 -3.09 11.64 -9.91
N ALA A 30 -3.37 11.51 -11.21
CA ALA A 30 -4.62 10.96 -11.70
C ALA A 30 -4.76 9.47 -11.37
N PHE A 31 -3.74 8.68 -11.71
CA PHE A 31 -3.74 7.25 -11.42
C PHE A 31 -3.67 7.00 -9.92
N GLY A 32 -2.94 7.80 -9.14
CA GLY A 32 -2.87 7.65 -7.68
C GLY A 32 -4.22 7.91 -7.02
N ALA A 33 -4.96 8.91 -7.50
CA ALA A 33 -6.27 9.25 -6.95
C ALA A 33 -7.41 8.30 -7.39
N GLN A 34 -7.37 7.79 -8.62
CA GLN A 34 -8.51 7.07 -9.22
C GLN A 34 -8.21 5.63 -9.64
N GLY A 35 -6.93 5.22 -9.63
CA GLY A 35 -6.48 3.93 -10.14
C GLY A 35 -6.32 3.87 -11.65
N TYR A 36 -5.62 2.84 -12.13
CA TYR A 36 -5.28 2.68 -13.54
C TYR A 36 -6.50 2.66 -14.47
N HIS A 37 -7.52 1.89 -14.08
CA HIS A 37 -8.63 1.67 -14.98
C HIS A 37 -9.58 2.88 -15.07
N ALA A 38 -9.78 3.64 -13.99
CA ALA A 38 -10.75 4.74 -13.94
C ALA A 38 -10.32 5.98 -14.70
N VAL A 39 -9.02 6.24 -14.74
CA VAL A 39 -8.47 7.38 -15.48
C VAL A 39 -8.65 7.19 -17.00
N SER A 40 -9.02 8.28 -17.68
CA SER A 40 -9.06 8.38 -19.14
C SER A 40 -7.96 9.29 -19.69
N MET A 41 -7.66 9.16 -20.98
CA MET A 41 -6.69 10.04 -21.65
C MET A 41 -7.18 11.49 -21.70
N GLU A 42 -8.49 11.68 -21.85
CA GLU A 42 -9.16 12.97 -21.88
C GLU A 42 -9.01 13.70 -20.55
N GLU A 43 -9.15 12.97 -19.45
CA GLU A 43 -9.01 13.55 -18.11
C GLU A 43 -7.56 13.98 -17.82
N ILE A 44 -6.57 13.15 -18.17
CA ILE A 44 -5.16 13.52 -18.02
C ILE A 44 -4.84 14.76 -18.88
N ALA A 45 -5.34 14.80 -20.12
CA ALA A 45 -5.14 15.94 -21.01
C ALA A 45 -5.75 17.23 -20.41
N ALA A 46 -6.96 17.14 -19.85
CA ALA A 46 -7.62 18.24 -19.17
C ALA A 46 -6.83 18.74 -17.95
N ARG A 47 -6.31 17.83 -17.10
CA ARG A 47 -5.46 18.19 -15.94
C ARG A 47 -4.18 18.93 -16.34
N VAL A 48 -3.60 18.58 -17.48
CA VAL A 48 -2.39 19.23 -18.02
C VAL A 48 -2.71 20.53 -18.79
N GLY A 49 -3.98 20.77 -19.12
CA GLY A 49 -4.41 21.90 -19.95
C GLY A 49 -4.02 21.76 -21.42
N ILE A 50 -4.07 20.54 -21.98
CA ILE A 50 -3.80 20.24 -23.39
C ILE A 50 -4.95 19.45 -24.02
N SER A 51 -5.00 19.38 -25.35
CA SER A 51 -5.97 18.52 -26.04
C SER A 51 -5.57 17.04 -25.95
N PRO A 52 -6.52 16.09 -25.99
CA PRO A 52 -6.20 14.66 -26.05
C PRO A 52 -5.26 14.33 -27.21
N ALA A 53 -5.48 14.90 -28.40
CA ALA A 53 -4.59 14.75 -29.54
C ALA A 53 -3.16 15.26 -29.27
N ALA A 54 -2.99 16.28 -28.43
CA ALA A 54 -1.66 16.72 -28.01
C ALA A 54 -1.01 15.77 -27.01
N LEU A 55 -1.79 15.11 -26.14
CA LEU A 55 -1.30 14.10 -25.21
C LEU A 55 -0.82 12.84 -25.94
N TYR A 56 -1.53 12.40 -26.97
CA TYR A 56 -1.12 11.25 -27.82
C TYR A 56 0.22 11.47 -28.56
N ARG A 57 0.72 12.71 -28.67
CA ARG A 57 2.07 12.98 -29.19
C ARG A 57 3.18 12.67 -28.18
N HIS A 58 2.84 12.51 -26.91
CA HIS A 58 3.78 12.22 -25.83
C HIS A 58 3.71 10.77 -25.35
N SER A 59 2.64 10.04 -25.66
CA SER A 59 2.38 8.69 -25.19
C SER A 59 1.45 7.95 -26.16
N GLN A 60 1.69 6.66 -26.42
CA GLN A 60 0.87 5.87 -27.35
C GLN A 60 -0.49 5.47 -26.74
N GLY A 61 -0.68 5.68 -25.44
CA GLY A 61 -1.94 5.42 -24.78
C GLY A 61 -1.84 5.40 -23.26
N LYS A 62 -2.95 5.06 -22.62
CA LYS A 62 -3.06 5.08 -21.16
C LYS A 62 -2.02 4.20 -20.46
N TYR A 63 -1.73 3.03 -21.04
CA TYR A 63 -0.73 2.11 -20.49
C TYR A 63 0.64 2.75 -20.40
N ASP A 64 1.10 3.44 -21.44
CA ASP A 64 2.43 4.07 -21.45
C ASP A 64 2.53 5.18 -20.39
N LEU A 65 1.47 6.00 -20.22
CA LEU A 65 1.45 7.01 -19.15
C LEU A 65 1.47 6.36 -17.76
N PHE A 66 0.74 5.27 -17.58
CA PHE A 66 0.71 4.53 -16.32
C PHE A 66 2.07 3.91 -16.01
N ARG A 67 2.65 3.20 -16.99
CA ARG A 67 4.00 2.63 -16.90
C ARG A 67 5.02 3.70 -16.56
N ASP A 68 5.07 4.79 -17.31
CA ASP A 68 6.04 5.86 -17.09
C ASP A 68 5.84 6.54 -15.72
N SER A 69 4.60 6.61 -15.21
CA SER A 69 4.31 7.13 -13.87
C SER A 69 4.83 6.19 -12.77
N VAL A 70 4.54 4.88 -12.87
CA VAL A 70 4.96 3.88 -11.87
C VAL A 70 6.48 3.73 -11.86
N LEU A 71 7.09 3.55 -13.03
CA LEU A 71 8.55 3.40 -13.16
C LEU A 71 9.29 4.70 -12.82
N GLY A 72 8.67 5.85 -13.10
CA GLY A 72 9.21 7.16 -12.70
C GLY A 72 9.27 7.32 -11.18
N LEU A 73 8.23 6.89 -10.46
CA LEU A 73 8.24 6.90 -8.99
C LEU A 73 9.31 5.97 -8.42
N GLY A 74 9.45 4.76 -8.97
CA GLY A 74 10.52 3.83 -8.60
C GLY A 74 11.91 4.44 -8.88
N GLN A 75 12.06 5.12 -10.02
CA GLN A 75 13.32 5.79 -10.38
C GLN A 75 13.65 6.95 -9.42
N LEU A 76 12.68 7.72 -8.95
CA LEU A 76 12.93 8.77 -7.95
C LEU A 76 13.54 8.21 -6.66
N LEU A 77 13.14 7.01 -6.23
CA LEU A 77 13.73 6.35 -5.07
C LEU A 77 15.17 5.88 -5.35
N VAL A 78 15.42 5.38 -6.56
CA VAL A 78 16.77 5.00 -7.01
C VAL A 78 17.68 6.22 -7.09
N ASP A 79 17.25 7.29 -7.75
CA ASP A 79 18.04 8.50 -7.90
C ASP A 79 18.31 9.14 -6.54
N ALA A 80 17.31 9.21 -5.65
CA ALA A 80 17.50 9.79 -4.33
C ALA A 80 18.44 9.00 -3.41
N THR A 81 18.81 7.77 -3.76
CA THR A 81 19.71 6.94 -2.95
C THR A 81 21.01 6.59 -3.67
N ASP A 82 21.26 7.17 -4.85
CA ASP A 82 22.42 6.86 -5.70
C ASP A 82 23.77 7.15 -5.01
N PHE A 83 23.83 8.23 -4.23
CA PHE A 83 25.00 8.62 -3.45
C PHE A 83 25.49 7.51 -2.51
N GLY A 84 24.60 6.62 -2.07
CA GLY A 84 24.96 5.50 -1.20
C GLY A 84 25.82 4.45 -1.89
N ASP A 85 25.95 4.49 -3.22
CA ASP A 85 26.80 3.56 -3.95
C ASP A 85 28.29 3.91 -3.81
N ASP A 86 28.61 5.20 -3.78
CA ASP A 86 29.96 5.76 -3.76
C ASP A 86 30.56 5.89 -2.35
N VAL A 87 29.74 5.75 -1.31
CA VAL A 87 30.16 5.82 0.10
C VAL A 87 30.55 4.44 0.62
N ASP A 88 31.73 4.33 1.24
CA ASP A 88 32.12 3.12 1.97
C ASP A 88 31.34 3.05 3.30
N PRO A 89 30.46 2.05 3.49
CA PRO A 89 29.71 1.90 4.74
C PRO A 89 30.61 1.63 5.96
N ALA A 90 31.89 1.28 5.79
CA ALA A 90 32.80 1.07 6.92
C ALA A 90 33.26 2.38 7.58
N GLU A 91 33.21 3.52 6.88
CA GLU A 91 33.65 4.82 7.42
C GLU A 91 32.63 5.41 8.40
N ASP A 92 31.36 5.47 8.01
CA ASP A 92 30.25 5.93 8.85
C ASP A 92 28.94 5.20 8.48
N PRO A 93 28.71 3.98 9.00
CA PRO A 93 27.51 3.23 8.66
C PRO A 93 26.23 3.87 9.20
N HIS A 94 26.29 4.50 10.39
CA HIS A 94 25.13 5.15 11.00
C HIS A 94 24.72 6.39 10.20
N GLY A 95 25.67 7.25 9.83
CA GLY A 95 25.41 8.43 9.01
C GLY A 95 24.92 8.07 7.61
N LEU A 96 25.50 7.06 6.96
CA LEU A 96 25.03 6.57 5.66
C LEU A 96 23.59 6.05 5.75
N LEU A 97 23.27 5.24 6.77
CA LEU A 97 21.91 4.73 6.96
C LEU A 97 20.91 5.86 7.18
N ALA A 98 21.23 6.81 8.06
CA ALA A 98 20.37 7.97 8.34
C ALA A 98 20.13 8.83 7.09
N ALA A 99 21.18 9.08 6.28
CA ALA A 99 21.06 9.83 5.04
C ALA A 99 20.17 9.12 4.01
N LEU A 100 20.32 7.79 3.85
CA LEU A 100 19.46 7.00 2.95
C LEU A 100 18.00 7.04 3.40
N VAL A 101 17.73 6.88 4.70
CA VAL A 101 16.39 6.93 5.26
C VAL A 101 15.76 8.32 5.08
N ASP A 102 16.51 9.40 5.34
CA ASP A 102 15.99 10.76 5.14
C ASP A 102 15.67 11.04 3.67
N ALA A 103 16.53 10.60 2.74
CA ALA A 103 16.28 10.73 1.30
C ALA A 103 15.00 10.00 0.86
N LEU A 104 14.76 8.78 1.37
CA LEU A 104 13.55 8.01 1.07
C LEU A 104 12.28 8.65 1.67
N ILE A 105 12.37 9.16 2.90
CA ILE A 105 11.27 9.92 3.53
C ILE A 105 10.96 11.18 2.71
N ASN A 106 11.98 11.92 2.28
CA ASN A 106 11.83 13.12 1.45
C ASN A 106 11.07 12.84 0.15
N VAL A 107 11.50 11.83 -0.60
CA VAL A 107 10.86 11.45 -1.86
C VAL A 107 9.42 11.03 -1.62
N THR A 108 9.16 10.25 -0.57
CA THR A 108 7.82 9.73 -0.28
C THR A 108 6.87 10.84 0.15
N ILE A 109 7.30 11.80 0.99
CA ILE A 109 6.50 12.98 1.36
C ILE A 109 6.18 13.83 0.12
N ALA A 110 7.16 14.09 -0.75
CA ALA A 110 6.98 14.89 -1.96
C ALA A 110 6.02 14.23 -2.99
N ASN A 111 5.86 12.92 -2.92
CA ASN A 111 5.04 12.12 -3.84
C ASN A 111 3.90 11.38 -3.13
N ARG A 112 3.49 11.82 -1.94
CA ARG A 112 2.50 11.13 -1.09
C ARG A 112 1.20 10.79 -1.83
N THR A 113 0.70 11.69 -2.68
CA THR A 113 -0.53 11.49 -3.47
C THR A 113 -0.41 10.41 -4.55
N ALA A 114 0.81 10.09 -4.97
CA ALA A 114 1.10 9.14 -6.03
C ALA A 114 1.77 7.85 -5.51
N GLY A 115 2.24 7.84 -4.24
CA GLY A 115 3.00 6.72 -3.66
C GLY A 115 2.25 5.39 -3.64
N GLY A 116 0.91 5.40 -3.61
CA GLY A 116 0.09 4.19 -3.71
C GLY A 116 0.21 3.46 -5.06
N LEU A 117 0.72 4.12 -6.11
CA LEU A 117 0.77 3.55 -7.46
C LEU A 117 1.67 2.32 -7.59
N TYR A 118 2.92 2.42 -7.15
CA TYR A 118 3.83 1.29 -7.24
C TYR A 118 3.55 0.25 -6.14
N ARG A 119 2.99 0.67 -4.99
CA ARG A 119 2.63 -0.25 -3.90
C ARG A 119 1.44 -1.13 -4.26
N TRP A 120 0.40 -0.60 -4.90
CA TRP A 120 -0.86 -1.34 -5.13
C TRP A 120 -1.15 -1.63 -6.60
N GLU A 121 -0.86 -0.68 -7.48
CA GLU A 121 -1.30 -0.75 -8.88
C GLU A 121 -0.22 -1.35 -9.80
N GLY A 122 1.01 -1.56 -9.32
CA GLY A 122 2.12 -2.15 -10.08
C GLY A 122 1.79 -3.51 -10.75
N ARG A 123 0.79 -4.24 -10.27
CA ARG A 123 0.31 -5.49 -10.90
C ARG A 123 -0.19 -5.31 -12.33
N TYR A 124 -0.68 -4.12 -12.68
CA TYR A 124 -1.20 -3.80 -14.01
C TYR A 124 -0.08 -3.51 -15.02
N LEU A 125 1.18 -3.45 -14.58
CA LEU A 125 2.32 -3.47 -15.48
C LEU A 125 2.40 -4.84 -16.17
N ARG A 126 2.81 -4.82 -17.44
CA ARG A 126 3.19 -6.02 -18.20
C ARG A 126 4.51 -6.56 -17.66
N GLU A 127 4.76 -7.86 -17.87
CA GLU A 127 5.93 -8.57 -17.33
C GLU A 127 7.27 -7.82 -17.48
N PRO A 128 7.67 -7.32 -18.66
CA PRO A 128 8.97 -6.64 -18.80
C PRO A 128 9.07 -5.36 -17.96
N ASP A 129 7.95 -4.66 -17.76
CA ASP A 129 7.90 -3.43 -16.98
C ASP A 129 7.84 -3.72 -15.47
N ARG A 130 7.19 -4.82 -15.06
CA ARG A 130 7.23 -5.31 -13.67
C ARG A 130 8.67 -5.64 -13.25
N ASP A 131 9.42 -6.31 -14.11
CA ASP A 131 10.83 -6.64 -13.84
C ASP A 131 11.71 -5.39 -13.66
N ILE A 132 11.37 -4.27 -14.31
CA ILE A 132 12.07 -3.00 -14.10
C ILE A 132 11.75 -2.45 -12.71
N LEU A 133 10.47 -2.38 -12.35
CA LEU A 133 10.05 -1.89 -11.03
C LEU A 133 10.66 -2.73 -9.91
N GLU A 134 10.60 -4.06 -10.03
CA GLU A 134 11.18 -4.97 -9.04
C GLU A 134 12.68 -4.73 -8.86
N ARG A 135 13.44 -4.54 -9.95
CA ARG A 135 14.87 -4.21 -9.88
C ARG A 135 15.12 -2.86 -9.20
N GLN A 136 14.30 -1.84 -9.45
CA GLN A 136 14.41 -0.55 -8.78
C GLN A 136 14.21 -0.69 -7.25
N ILE A 137 13.16 -1.39 -6.83
CA ILE A 137 12.88 -1.61 -5.39
C ILE A 137 13.97 -2.47 -4.74
N GLN A 138 14.45 -3.52 -5.42
CA GLN A 138 15.54 -4.36 -4.93
C GLN A 138 16.86 -3.59 -4.79
N LEU A 139 17.16 -2.65 -5.70
CA LEU A 139 18.34 -1.81 -5.63
C LEU A 139 18.29 -0.89 -4.40
N VAL A 140 17.17 -0.19 -4.19
CA VAL A 140 16.96 0.68 -3.02
C VAL A 140 17.09 -0.12 -1.72
N ASN A 141 16.44 -1.29 -1.64
CA ASN A 141 16.52 -2.16 -0.49
C ASN A 141 17.97 -2.65 -0.23
N ARG A 142 18.72 -3.01 -1.29
CA ARG A 142 20.13 -3.40 -1.17
C ARG A 142 21.01 -2.27 -0.63
N ARG A 143 20.76 -1.03 -1.02
CA ARG A 143 21.50 0.15 -0.51
C ARG A 143 21.28 0.33 0.99
N LEU A 144 20.06 0.17 1.49
CA LEU A 144 19.79 0.16 2.94
C LEU A 144 20.48 -0.99 3.68
N GLN A 145 20.62 -2.17 3.05
CA GLN A 145 21.29 -3.32 3.65
C GLN A 145 22.82 -3.14 3.79
N ARG A 146 23.46 -2.25 3.01
CA ARG A 146 24.92 -2.05 3.04
C ARG A 146 25.42 -1.58 4.42
N PRO A 147 24.97 -0.43 4.97
CA PRO A 147 25.36 -0.01 6.31
C PRO A 147 24.85 -0.97 7.39
N LEU A 148 23.62 -1.50 7.24
CA LEU A 148 23.06 -2.45 8.21
C LEU A 148 23.94 -3.71 8.38
N ARG A 149 24.56 -4.20 7.29
CA ARG A 149 25.48 -5.35 7.35
C ARG A 149 26.75 -5.06 8.16
N VAL A 150 27.21 -3.81 8.19
CA VAL A 150 28.36 -3.38 8.99
C VAL A 150 27.96 -3.24 10.46
N MET A 151 26.81 -2.62 10.73
CA MET A 151 26.30 -2.37 12.08
C MET A 151 25.85 -3.65 12.81
N ARG A 152 25.27 -4.59 12.05
CA ARG A 152 24.64 -5.81 12.56
C ARG A 152 25.13 -7.04 11.77
N PRO A 153 26.43 -7.41 11.87
CA PRO A 153 27.04 -8.47 11.07
C PRO A 153 26.46 -9.87 11.35
N GLU A 154 25.85 -10.08 12.50
CA GLU A 154 25.23 -11.33 12.94
C GLU A 154 23.89 -11.63 12.24
N LEU A 155 23.26 -10.65 11.59
CA LEU A 155 22.01 -10.87 10.87
C LEU A 155 22.19 -11.78 9.64
N GLY A 156 21.27 -12.70 9.42
CA GLY A 156 21.16 -13.44 8.17
C GLY A 156 20.61 -12.58 7.03
N SER A 157 20.78 -13.01 5.78
CA SER A 157 20.26 -12.28 4.60
C SER A 157 18.74 -12.09 4.64
N ARG A 158 17.99 -13.08 5.13
CA ARG A 158 16.53 -12.97 5.29
C ARG A 158 16.15 -11.94 6.35
N GLN A 159 16.85 -11.90 7.49
CA GLN A 159 16.58 -10.93 8.55
C GLN A 159 16.86 -9.50 8.09
N ARG A 160 18.02 -9.24 7.46
CA ARG A 160 18.33 -7.94 6.86
C ARG A 160 17.29 -7.50 5.84
N TRP A 161 16.89 -8.43 4.96
CA TRP A 161 15.86 -8.14 3.96
C TRP A 161 14.52 -7.79 4.64
N THR A 162 14.11 -8.52 5.68
CA THR A 162 12.86 -8.25 6.41
C THR A 162 12.87 -6.90 7.12
N LEU A 163 13.97 -6.54 7.79
CA LEU A 163 14.12 -5.24 8.47
C LEU A 163 14.14 -4.07 7.47
N THR A 164 14.86 -4.21 6.36
CA THR A 164 14.90 -3.15 5.34
C THR A 164 13.60 -3.05 4.54
N ALA A 165 12.89 -4.16 4.34
CA ALA A 165 11.55 -4.17 3.76
C ALA A 165 10.51 -3.53 4.70
N SER A 166 10.60 -3.76 6.02
CA SER A 166 9.71 -3.12 7.00
C SER A 166 9.96 -1.62 7.08
N ALA A 167 11.21 -1.16 7.01
CA ALA A 167 11.56 0.26 6.91
C ALA A 167 10.91 0.92 5.68
N LEU A 168 11.04 0.31 4.50
CA LEU A 168 10.41 0.83 3.27
C LEU A 168 8.87 0.82 3.35
N SER A 169 8.28 -0.19 3.97
CA SER A 169 6.83 -0.25 4.20
C SER A 169 6.36 0.85 5.14
N ALA A 170 7.06 1.08 6.25
CA ALA A 170 6.76 2.16 7.19
C ALA A 170 6.84 3.53 6.51
N ILE A 171 7.91 3.81 5.74
CA ILE A 171 8.04 5.04 4.97
C ILE A 171 6.90 5.19 3.96
N GLY A 172 6.59 4.12 3.22
CA GLY A 172 5.55 4.12 2.19
C GLY A 172 4.11 4.23 2.73
N SER A 173 3.89 3.92 4.01
CA SER A 173 2.56 3.85 4.64
C SER A 173 1.77 5.17 4.54
N ILE A 174 2.47 6.32 4.51
CA ILE A 174 1.84 7.65 4.46
C ILE A 174 1.03 7.88 3.17
N ALA A 175 1.26 7.07 2.13
CA ALA A 175 0.51 7.14 0.89
C ALA A 175 -0.90 6.54 1.00
N ASP A 176 -1.19 5.74 2.04
CA ASP A 176 -2.46 5.01 2.17
C ASP A 176 -3.50 5.77 3.01
N HIS A 177 -3.12 6.87 3.65
CA HIS A 177 -4.00 7.63 4.53
C HIS A 177 -3.75 9.13 4.45
N SER A 178 -4.74 9.91 4.87
CA SER A 178 -4.69 11.40 4.89
C SER A 178 -4.70 11.96 6.32
N ALA A 179 -4.20 11.20 7.30
CA ALA A 179 -4.18 11.63 8.69
C ALA A 179 -3.36 12.95 8.85
N PRO A 180 -3.88 13.94 9.60
CA PRO A 180 -3.24 15.25 9.68
C PRO A 180 -1.97 15.20 10.55
N LEU A 181 -0.84 15.63 9.98
CA LEU A 181 0.42 15.89 10.67
C LEU A 181 1.26 16.85 9.83
N SER A 182 2.07 17.70 10.47
CA SER A 182 2.97 18.61 9.76
C SER A 182 4.08 17.83 9.05
N VAL A 183 4.61 18.34 7.94
CA VAL A 183 5.73 17.69 7.23
C VAL A 183 6.93 17.41 8.15
N PRO A 184 7.39 18.34 9.02
CA PRO A 184 8.42 18.04 10.00
C PRO A 184 8.03 16.93 10.98
N GLY A 185 6.76 16.88 11.41
CA GLY A 185 6.25 15.83 12.29
C GLY A 185 6.26 14.46 11.61
N ILE A 186 5.85 14.37 10.34
CA ILE A 186 5.90 13.13 9.55
C ILE A 186 7.35 12.65 9.44
N ARG A 187 8.29 13.54 9.10
CA ARG A 187 9.71 13.19 8.97
C ARG A 187 10.27 12.65 10.27
N SER A 188 10.09 13.37 11.37
CA SER A 188 10.61 12.98 12.68
C SER A 188 10.03 11.64 13.14
N PHE A 189 8.74 11.43 12.93
CA PHE A 189 8.07 10.18 13.29
C PHE A 189 8.59 9.00 12.46
N LEU A 190 8.62 9.13 11.12
CA LEU A 190 9.08 8.05 10.25
C LEU A 190 10.56 7.70 10.50
N ALA A 191 11.41 8.69 10.74
CA ALA A 191 12.82 8.46 11.05
C ALA A 191 12.97 7.61 12.33
N SER A 192 12.26 7.98 13.41
CA SER A 192 12.27 7.23 14.67
C SER A 192 11.72 5.82 14.50
N VAL A 193 10.60 5.64 13.80
CA VAL A 193 10.03 4.29 13.56
C VAL A 193 10.96 3.42 12.72
N VAL A 194 11.62 3.99 11.71
CA VAL A 194 12.60 3.24 10.90
C VAL A 194 13.81 2.84 11.72
N GLU A 195 14.29 3.71 12.62
CA GLU A 195 15.37 3.38 13.55
C GLU A 195 14.98 2.20 14.45
N ASP A 196 13.82 2.26 15.10
CA ASP A 196 13.29 1.18 15.95
C ASP A 196 13.16 -0.13 15.15
N LEU A 197 12.58 -0.05 13.94
CA LEU A 197 12.40 -1.21 13.07
C LEU A 197 13.71 -1.84 12.63
N LEU A 198 14.75 -1.06 12.35
CA LEU A 198 16.06 -1.57 11.91
C LEU A 198 16.91 -2.08 13.08
N ALA A 199 16.64 -1.62 14.30
CA ALA A 199 17.27 -2.10 15.52
C ALA A 199 16.66 -3.41 16.06
N ALA A 200 15.42 -3.73 15.67
CA ALA A 200 14.65 -4.85 16.18
C ALA A 200 15.32 -6.23 15.97
N ASP A 201 15.35 -7.03 17.04
CA ASP A 201 15.84 -8.41 17.00
C ASP A 201 14.73 -9.37 16.51
N LEU A 202 14.83 -9.78 15.24
CA LEU A 202 13.83 -10.67 14.68
C LEU A 202 13.88 -12.07 15.32
N PRO A 203 12.71 -12.64 15.69
CA PRO A 203 12.64 -13.97 16.29
C PRO A 203 13.25 -15.00 15.34
N THR A 204 14.13 -15.85 15.89
CA THR A 204 14.81 -16.89 15.11
C THR A 204 13.78 -17.92 14.59
N PRO A 205 13.85 -18.35 13.32
CA PRO A 205 12.92 -19.34 12.80
C PRO A 205 12.95 -20.63 13.61
N ARG A 206 11.86 -20.95 14.33
CA ARG A 206 11.68 -22.30 14.88
C ARG A 206 11.58 -23.30 13.74
N ARG A 207 12.28 -24.43 13.89
CA ARG A 207 12.38 -25.52 12.91
C ARG A 207 11.02 -25.86 12.30
N ARG A 208 10.99 -26.03 10.98
CA ARG A 208 9.83 -26.31 10.10
C ARG A 208 8.69 -27.03 10.84
N ARG A 209 7.60 -26.32 11.14
CA ARG A 209 6.31 -26.95 11.48
C ARG A 209 5.78 -27.65 10.22
N ALA A 210 4.90 -28.64 10.39
CA ALA A 210 4.22 -29.30 9.28
C ALA A 210 3.66 -28.27 8.28
N PRO A 211 3.60 -28.57 6.96
CA PRO A 211 3.00 -27.67 5.99
C PRO A 211 1.63 -27.22 6.49
N ASP A 212 1.37 -25.91 6.43
CA ASP A 212 0.09 -25.37 6.86
C ASP A 212 -1.02 -26.10 6.10
N PRO A 213 -2.12 -26.48 6.78
CA PRO A 213 -3.24 -27.09 6.10
C PRO A 213 -3.69 -26.17 4.96
N PRO A 214 -4.14 -26.73 3.81
CA PRO A 214 -4.62 -25.92 2.71
C PRO A 214 -5.69 -24.94 3.23
N PRO A 215 -5.74 -23.70 2.70
CA PRO A 215 -6.71 -22.73 3.14
C PRO A 215 -8.12 -23.35 3.07
N PRO A 216 -8.95 -23.15 4.11
CA PRO A 216 -10.26 -23.76 4.16
C PRO A 216 -11.07 -23.32 2.94
N ARG A 217 -11.55 -24.29 2.17
CA ARG A 217 -12.43 -24.02 1.02
C ARG A 217 -13.83 -23.71 1.52
N VAL A 218 -14.38 -22.59 1.09
CA VAL A 218 -15.79 -22.28 1.32
C VAL A 218 -16.60 -23.13 0.34
N THR A 219 -17.35 -24.09 0.87
CA THR A 219 -18.20 -24.98 0.05
C THR A 219 -19.65 -24.51 0.10
N LEU A 220 -20.48 -25.01 -0.81
CA LEU A 220 -21.92 -24.73 -0.82
C LEU A 220 -22.63 -25.12 0.50
N ALA A 221 -22.02 -25.96 1.35
CA ALA A 221 -22.53 -26.23 2.70
C ALA A 221 -22.54 -24.98 3.61
N ALA A 222 -21.68 -23.99 3.34
CA ALA A 222 -21.72 -22.68 3.99
C ALA A 222 -22.78 -21.74 3.39
N GLY A 223 -23.44 -22.16 2.31
CA GLY A 223 -24.46 -21.39 1.59
C GLY A 223 -23.91 -20.60 0.41
N ILE A 224 -24.80 -20.36 -0.58
CA ILE A 224 -24.47 -19.61 -1.82
C ILE A 224 -23.92 -18.22 -1.51
N TYR A 225 -24.48 -17.54 -0.51
CA TYR A 225 -24.03 -16.21 -0.08
C TYR A 225 -22.53 -16.20 0.27
N GLU A 226 -22.06 -17.16 1.07
CA GLU A 226 -20.65 -17.24 1.47
C GLU A 226 -19.74 -17.62 0.30
N CYS A 227 -20.17 -18.54 -0.57
CA CYS A 227 -19.43 -18.89 -1.78
C CYS A 227 -19.27 -17.68 -2.71
N VAL A 228 -20.33 -16.90 -2.93
CA VAL A 228 -20.29 -15.69 -3.77
C VAL A 228 -19.31 -14.68 -3.20
N LEU A 229 -19.33 -14.41 -1.89
CA LEU A 229 -18.35 -13.51 -1.26
C LEU A 229 -16.91 -14.02 -1.44
N HIS A 230 -16.67 -15.31 -1.18
CA HIS A 230 -15.33 -15.90 -1.26
C HIS A 230 -14.77 -15.85 -2.69
N GLU A 231 -15.49 -16.40 -3.65
CA GLU A 231 -15.05 -16.49 -5.06
C GLU A 231 -14.84 -15.09 -5.65
N SER A 232 -15.75 -14.15 -5.36
CA SER A 232 -15.60 -12.77 -5.87
C SER A 232 -14.32 -12.11 -5.38
N ILE A 233 -13.93 -12.30 -4.12
CA ILE A 233 -12.68 -11.75 -3.58
C ILE A 233 -11.45 -12.39 -4.23
N GLN A 234 -11.46 -13.70 -4.49
CA GLN A 234 -10.38 -14.36 -5.24
C GLN A 234 -10.27 -13.79 -6.66
N MET A 235 -11.39 -13.66 -7.37
CA MET A 235 -11.39 -13.14 -8.74
C MET A 235 -10.97 -11.66 -8.81
N PHE A 236 -11.41 -10.81 -7.87
CA PHE A 236 -10.96 -9.42 -7.79
C PHE A 236 -9.46 -9.32 -7.49
N HIS A 237 -8.93 -10.22 -6.67
CA HIS A 237 -7.50 -10.31 -6.39
C HIS A 237 -6.71 -10.74 -7.64
N GLU A 238 -7.15 -11.78 -8.35
CA GLU A 238 -6.43 -12.34 -9.51
C GLU A 238 -6.55 -11.51 -10.78
N ARG A 239 -7.78 -11.07 -11.11
CA ARG A 239 -8.12 -10.45 -12.40
C ARG A 239 -8.42 -8.95 -12.28
N GLY A 240 -8.68 -8.48 -11.06
CA GLY A 240 -9.15 -7.12 -10.82
C GLY A 240 -10.67 -6.99 -10.87
N PHE A 241 -11.20 -5.95 -10.22
CA PHE A 241 -12.65 -5.75 -10.10
C PHE A 241 -13.35 -5.58 -11.45
N ARG A 242 -12.72 -4.92 -12.42
CA ARG A 242 -13.36 -4.59 -13.71
C ARG A 242 -13.52 -5.80 -14.62
N ASP A 243 -12.48 -6.63 -14.70
CA ASP A 243 -12.42 -7.79 -15.58
C ASP A 243 -13.14 -9.03 -14.99
N THR A 244 -13.82 -8.85 -13.85
CA THR A 244 -14.68 -9.87 -13.22
C THR A 244 -16.15 -9.55 -13.46
N GLY A 245 -16.88 -10.41 -14.17
CA GLY A 245 -18.33 -10.30 -14.39
C GLY A 245 -19.17 -11.06 -13.35
N MET A 246 -20.46 -10.73 -13.26
CA MET A 246 -21.41 -11.49 -12.44
C MET A 246 -21.56 -12.93 -12.95
N ASP A 247 -21.56 -13.15 -14.26
CA ASP A 247 -21.60 -14.49 -14.85
C ASP A 247 -20.36 -15.32 -14.52
N ASP A 248 -19.18 -14.70 -14.48
CA ASP A 248 -17.94 -15.39 -14.11
C ASP A 248 -18.00 -15.87 -12.66
N ILE A 249 -18.51 -15.03 -11.75
CA ILE A 249 -18.71 -15.37 -10.33
C ILE A 249 -19.73 -16.51 -10.19
N ALA A 250 -20.85 -16.44 -10.91
CA ALA A 250 -21.87 -17.49 -10.91
C ALA A 250 -21.30 -18.83 -11.39
N ALA A 251 -20.52 -18.80 -12.47
CA ALA A 251 -19.84 -19.98 -13.02
C ALA A 251 -18.83 -20.57 -12.03
N ALA A 252 -18.03 -19.73 -11.34
CA ALA A 252 -17.08 -20.17 -10.33
C ALA A 252 -17.76 -20.86 -9.13
N VAL A 253 -18.90 -20.32 -8.68
CA VAL A 253 -19.69 -20.89 -7.57
C VAL A 253 -20.47 -22.14 -8.02
N GLY A 254 -20.70 -22.32 -9.33
CA GLY A 254 -21.49 -23.43 -9.88
C GLY A 254 -22.99 -23.24 -9.77
N VAL A 255 -23.48 -21.99 -9.83
CA VAL A 255 -24.90 -21.64 -9.75
C VAL A 255 -25.34 -20.81 -10.95
N PRO A 256 -26.64 -20.79 -11.31
CA PRO A 256 -27.14 -19.86 -12.33
C PRO A 256 -26.95 -18.41 -11.90
N THR A 257 -26.68 -17.49 -12.85
CA THR A 257 -26.51 -16.06 -12.55
C THR A 257 -27.74 -15.46 -11.86
N THR A 258 -28.95 -15.91 -12.20
CA THR A 258 -30.18 -15.51 -11.51
C THR A 258 -30.18 -15.85 -10.01
N GLY A 259 -29.43 -16.88 -9.61
CA GLY A 259 -29.24 -17.28 -8.21
C GLY A 259 -28.39 -16.29 -7.42
N ILE A 260 -27.34 -15.71 -8.01
CA ILE A 260 -26.50 -14.72 -7.32
C ILE A 260 -27.19 -13.35 -7.21
N TYR A 261 -27.99 -12.97 -8.22
CA TYR A 261 -28.76 -11.71 -8.20
C TYR A 261 -29.82 -11.65 -7.09
N ARG A 262 -30.21 -12.79 -6.51
CA ARG A 262 -31.07 -12.83 -5.32
C ARG A 262 -30.38 -12.23 -4.08
N TYR A 263 -29.06 -12.35 -4.01
CA TYR A 263 -28.27 -11.90 -2.86
C TYR A 263 -27.64 -10.53 -3.10
N PHE A 264 -27.19 -10.26 -4.32
CA PHE A 264 -26.44 -9.05 -4.64
C PHE A 264 -26.93 -8.44 -5.97
N PRO A 265 -27.33 -7.15 -5.98
CA PRO A 265 -27.69 -6.44 -7.21
C PRO A 265 -26.52 -6.36 -8.20
N GLY A 266 -25.29 -6.27 -7.70
CA GLY A 266 -24.08 -6.34 -8.53
C GLY A 266 -22.80 -6.59 -7.74
N LYS A 267 -21.69 -6.68 -8.47
CA LYS A 267 -20.36 -6.94 -7.88
C LYS A 267 -19.86 -5.84 -6.93
N ALA A 268 -20.34 -4.61 -7.09
CA ALA A 268 -20.03 -3.51 -6.15
C ALA A 268 -20.64 -3.77 -4.77
N ASP A 269 -21.84 -4.36 -4.70
CA ASP A 269 -22.50 -4.74 -3.46
C ASP A 269 -21.80 -5.94 -2.79
N ILE A 270 -21.29 -6.89 -3.60
CA ILE A 270 -20.47 -8.00 -3.12
C ILE A 270 -19.18 -7.48 -2.46
N LEU A 271 -18.51 -6.54 -3.12
CA LEU A 271 -17.30 -5.90 -2.61
C LEU A 271 -17.60 -5.12 -1.32
N ALA A 272 -18.67 -4.32 -1.30
CA ALA A 272 -19.08 -3.56 -0.14
C ALA A 272 -19.39 -4.47 1.06
N ALA A 273 -20.14 -5.55 0.86
CA ALA A 273 -20.44 -6.54 1.90
C ALA A 273 -19.17 -7.20 2.45
N SER A 274 -18.22 -7.55 1.58
CA SER A 274 -16.94 -8.13 1.97
C SER A 274 -16.08 -7.18 2.80
N LEU A 275 -15.93 -5.91 2.36
CA LEU A 275 -15.14 -4.91 3.09
C LEU A 275 -15.82 -4.49 4.40
N ARG A 276 -17.15 -4.30 4.41
CA ARG A 276 -17.94 -4.04 5.62
C ARG A 276 -17.69 -5.12 6.67
N ARG A 277 -17.83 -6.39 6.27
CA ARG A 277 -17.60 -7.53 7.18
C ARG A 277 -16.17 -7.56 7.71
N ALA A 278 -15.18 -7.18 6.91
CA ALA A 278 -13.79 -7.11 7.33
C ALA A 278 -13.58 -6.08 8.45
N VAL A 279 -14.08 -4.85 8.26
CA VAL A 279 -13.93 -3.76 9.24
C VAL A 279 -14.78 -4.00 10.49
N ASP A 280 -15.98 -4.57 10.33
CA ASP A 280 -16.84 -4.93 11.46
C ASP A 280 -16.20 -6.01 12.34
N ARG A 281 -15.54 -7.01 11.74
CA ARG A 281 -14.79 -8.03 12.49
C ARG A 281 -13.67 -7.41 13.31
N THR A 282 -12.86 -6.53 12.70
CA THR A 282 -11.81 -5.81 13.43
C THR A 282 -12.38 -4.95 14.57
N SER A 283 -13.54 -4.32 14.35
CA SER A 283 -14.23 -3.56 15.41
C SER A 283 -14.76 -4.44 16.53
N GLN A 284 -15.25 -5.65 16.23
CA GLN A 284 -15.70 -6.60 17.24
C GLN A 284 -14.52 -7.15 18.06
N ASP A 285 -13.41 -7.47 17.41
CA ASP A 285 -12.19 -7.90 18.10
C ASP A 285 -11.66 -6.81 19.03
N LEU A 286 -11.65 -5.56 18.57
CA LEU A 286 -11.33 -4.40 19.40
C LEU A 286 -12.20 -4.36 20.66
N ALA A 287 -13.52 -4.32 20.48
CA ALA A 287 -14.46 -4.21 21.60
C ALA A 287 -14.33 -5.38 22.60
N ARG A 288 -14.18 -6.61 22.08
CA ARG A 288 -14.01 -7.82 22.89
C ARG A 288 -12.72 -7.81 23.69
N ILE A 289 -11.60 -7.43 23.07
CA ILE A 289 -10.28 -7.43 23.71
C ILE A 289 -10.21 -6.34 24.77
N THR A 290 -10.63 -5.11 24.47
CA THR A 290 -10.60 -4.00 25.43
C THR A 290 -11.57 -4.19 26.60
N ALA A 291 -12.63 -4.99 26.43
CA ALA A 291 -13.50 -5.38 27.54
C ALA A 291 -12.88 -6.47 28.44
N ALA A 292 -11.94 -7.28 27.91
CA ALA A 292 -11.33 -8.39 28.62
C ALA A 292 -10.05 -8.00 29.38
N THR A 293 -9.38 -6.91 28.99
CA THR A 293 -8.17 -6.42 29.66
C THR A 293 -8.15 -4.90 29.73
N ALA A 294 -7.80 -4.36 30.89
CA ALA A 294 -7.56 -2.93 31.09
C ALA A 294 -6.09 -2.54 30.88
N ASP A 295 -5.17 -3.52 30.75
CA ASP A 295 -3.77 -3.26 30.43
C ASP A 295 -3.61 -2.96 28.92
N PRO A 296 -3.20 -1.74 28.51
CA PRO A 296 -3.14 -1.38 27.11
C PRO A 296 -2.02 -2.10 26.34
N HIS A 297 -0.94 -2.53 27.02
CA HIS A 297 0.12 -3.33 26.41
C HIS A 297 -0.43 -4.70 25.97
N THR A 298 -1.09 -5.39 26.91
CA THR A 298 -1.76 -6.67 26.63
C THR A 298 -2.85 -6.51 25.58
N ALA A 299 -3.63 -5.42 25.63
CA ALA A 299 -4.66 -5.13 24.63
C ALA A 299 -4.05 -5.01 23.22
N LEU A 300 -3.03 -4.16 23.04
CA LEU A 300 -2.35 -3.98 21.75
C LEU A 300 -1.74 -5.29 21.23
N THR A 301 -1.08 -6.05 22.10
CA THR A 301 -0.53 -7.37 21.74
C THR A 301 -1.60 -8.33 21.23
N GLN A 302 -2.77 -8.38 21.90
CA GLN A 302 -3.89 -9.23 21.48
C GLN A 302 -4.54 -8.73 20.18
N LEU A 303 -4.62 -7.41 19.99
CA LEU A 303 -5.17 -6.79 18.79
C LEU A 303 -4.28 -7.04 17.56
N VAL A 304 -2.96 -6.92 17.72
CA VAL A 304 -1.98 -7.26 16.67
C VAL A 304 -2.17 -8.71 16.24
N ARG A 305 -2.29 -9.65 17.18
CA ARG A 305 -2.53 -11.07 16.87
C ARG A 305 -3.87 -11.28 16.14
N ALA A 306 -4.95 -10.68 16.62
CA ALA A 306 -6.26 -10.80 15.98
C ALA A 306 -6.27 -10.25 14.54
N TYR A 307 -5.60 -9.12 14.32
CA TYR A 307 -5.45 -8.51 13.00
C TYR A 307 -4.64 -9.41 12.03
N LEU A 308 -3.54 -10.00 12.51
CA LEU A 308 -2.74 -10.95 11.74
C LEU A 308 -3.49 -12.23 11.40
N ASP A 309 -4.29 -12.76 12.33
CA ASP A 309 -5.12 -13.94 12.07
C ASP A 309 -6.16 -13.68 10.97
N GLN A 310 -6.79 -12.51 10.96
CA GLN A 310 -7.70 -12.10 9.90
C GLN A 310 -6.99 -12.05 8.53
N PHE A 311 -5.78 -11.49 8.49
CA PHE A 311 -4.97 -11.42 7.28
C PHE A 311 -4.53 -12.81 6.78
N ARG A 312 -4.18 -13.72 7.70
CA ARG A 312 -3.83 -15.12 7.40
C ARG A 312 -5.01 -15.89 6.81
N GLU A 313 -6.20 -15.69 7.35
CA GLU A 313 -7.41 -16.37 6.87
C GLU A 313 -7.85 -15.88 5.49
N ARG A 314 -7.60 -14.60 5.16
CA ARG A 314 -8.13 -13.96 3.93
C ARG A 314 -7.10 -13.02 3.29
N PRO A 315 -5.97 -13.53 2.79
CA PRO A 315 -4.91 -12.70 2.21
C PRO A 315 -5.40 -11.85 1.02
N ALA A 316 -6.20 -12.45 0.14
CA ALA A 316 -6.79 -11.78 -1.02
C ALA A 316 -7.65 -10.58 -0.64
N LEU A 317 -8.34 -10.63 0.51
CA LEU A 317 -9.23 -9.55 0.96
C LEU A 317 -8.46 -8.29 1.33
N ALA A 318 -7.31 -8.44 2.01
CA ALA A 318 -6.48 -7.30 2.37
C ALA A 318 -5.92 -6.59 1.13
N TYR A 319 -5.56 -7.36 0.10
CA TYR A 319 -5.15 -6.79 -1.18
C TYR A 319 -6.30 -6.06 -1.89
N VAL A 320 -7.48 -6.68 -1.96
CA VAL A 320 -8.68 -6.09 -2.57
C VAL A 320 -9.13 -4.82 -1.83
N GLN A 321 -8.97 -4.76 -0.50
CA GLN A 321 -9.26 -3.58 0.30
C GLN A 321 -8.44 -2.36 -0.13
N HIS A 322 -7.16 -2.55 -0.47
CA HIS A 322 -6.30 -1.44 -0.92
C HIS A 322 -6.53 -1.07 -2.38
N THR A 323 -6.73 -2.07 -3.25
CA THR A 323 -6.79 -1.86 -4.71
C THR A 323 -8.18 -1.50 -5.23
N GLU A 324 -9.24 -2.04 -4.63
CA GLU A 324 -10.58 -1.97 -5.22
C GLU A 324 -11.58 -1.14 -4.42
N ARG A 325 -11.18 -0.57 -3.28
CA ARG A 325 -12.07 0.24 -2.43
C ARG A 325 -12.77 1.37 -3.17
N ARG A 326 -12.11 1.97 -4.16
CA ARG A 326 -12.68 3.01 -5.03
C ARG A 326 -13.95 2.57 -5.79
N ASN A 327 -14.17 1.27 -5.95
CA ASN A 327 -15.34 0.74 -6.64
C ASN A 327 -16.55 0.54 -5.72
N LEU A 328 -16.44 0.91 -4.43
CA LEU A 328 -17.58 0.89 -3.51
C LEU A 328 -18.60 1.95 -3.91
N PRO A 329 -19.90 1.68 -3.71
CA PRO A 329 -20.91 2.73 -3.68
C PRO A 329 -20.53 3.82 -2.66
N GLU A 330 -20.77 5.08 -2.98
CA GLU A 330 -20.33 6.22 -2.14
C GLU A 330 -20.86 6.13 -0.70
N SER A 331 -22.11 5.69 -0.51
CA SER A 331 -22.69 5.48 0.82
C SER A 331 -21.93 4.43 1.61
N GLU A 332 -21.55 3.32 0.97
CA GLU A 332 -20.81 2.22 1.60
C GLU A 332 -19.36 2.61 1.89
N ALA A 333 -18.71 3.30 0.96
CA ALA A 333 -17.36 3.84 1.13
C ALA A 333 -17.28 4.73 2.38
N ARG A 334 -18.20 5.69 2.53
CA ARG A 334 -18.27 6.58 3.70
C ARG A 334 -18.51 5.83 5.00
N VAL A 335 -19.29 4.75 4.99
CA VAL A 335 -19.51 3.94 6.19
C VAL A 335 -18.25 3.12 6.51
N VAL A 336 -17.57 2.51 5.53
CA VAL A 336 -16.27 1.82 5.76
C VAL A 336 -15.23 2.78 6.32
N GLU A 337 -15.08 3.96 5.71
CA GLU A 337 -14.15 5.01 6.15
C GLU A 337 -14.37 5.42 7.61
N ARG A 338 -15.63 5.64 8.02
CA ARG A 338 -15.95 6.03 9.40
C ARG A 338 -15.59 4.93 10.41
N ILE A 339 -15.83 3.66 10.08
CA ILE A 339 -15.50 2.55 10.97
C ILE A 339 -13.97 2.42 11.09
N GLU A 340 -13.25 2.48 9.98
CA GLU A 340 -11.78 2.43 10.02
C GLU A 340 -11.16 3.62 10.77
N GLN A 341 -11.67 4.83 10.58
CA GLN A 341 -11.22 6.00 11.34
C GLN A 341 -11.46 5.81 12.84
N SER A 342 -12.64 5.30 13.24
CA SER A 342 -12.95 4.98 14.63
C SER A 342 -12.03 3.90 15.21
N LEU A 343 -11.73 2.86 14.41
CA LEU A 343 -10.80 1.79 14.76
C LEU A 343 -9.39 2.35 14.99
N VAL A 344 -8.87 3.10 14.03
CA VAL A 344 -7.54 3.72 14.11
C VAL A 344 -7.46 4.67 15.31
N ASP A 345 -8.51 5.46 15.57
CA ASP A 345 -8.57 6.33 16.74
C ASP A 345 -8.52 5.56 18.06
N SER A 346 -9.17 4.41 18.12
CA SER A 346 -9.18 3.56 19.32
C SER A 346 -7.82 2.89 19.55
N TRP A 347 -7.19 2.37 18.50
CA TRP A 347 -5.81 1.85 18.59
C TRP A 347 -4.83 2.96 18.97
N ALA A 348 -4.96 4.15 18.38
CA ALA A 348 -4.11 5.29 18.66
C ALA A 348 -4.19 5.72 20.13
N ARG A 349 -5.38 5.64 20.77
CA ARG A 349 -5.53 5.90 22.20
C ARG A 349 -4.77 4.88 23.06
N LEU A 350 -4.90 3.59 22.75
CA LEU A 350 -4.13 2.54 23.44
C LEU A 350 -2.63 2.74 23.27
N VAL A 351 -2.18 3.13 22.08
CA VAL A 351 -0.78 3.49 21.81
C VAL A 351 -0.35 4.68 22.68
N THR A 352 -1.15 5.75 22.77
CA THR A 352 -0.79 6.90 23.63
C THR A 352 -0.81 6.58 25.12
N GLU A 353 -1.59 5.59 25.56
CA GLU A 353 -1.56 5.11 26.95
C GLU A 353 -0.27 4.34 27.24
N GLN A 354 0.28 3.60 26.26
CA GLN A 354 1.57 2.92 26.37
C GLN A 354 2.77 3.85 26.13
N ARG A 355 2.59 4.86 25.29
CA ARG A 355 3.61 5.81 24.85
C ARG A 355 3.14 7.24 25.10
N PRO A 356 3.16 7.72 26.37
CA PRO A 356 2.64 9.04 26.73
C PRO A 356 3.38 10.21 26.07
N GLU A 357 4.57 9.97 25.51
CA GLU A 357 5.33 10.93 24.72
C GLU A 357 4.71 11.20 23.34
N LEU A 358 3.85 10.30 22.84
CA LEU A 358 3.17 10.46 21.56
C LEU A 358 1.86 11.21 21.70
N THR A 359 1.60 12.10 20.74
CA THR A 359 0.24 12.63 20.55
C THR A 359 -0.65 11.60 19.85
N VAL A 360 -1.97 11.70 20.01
CA VAL A 360 -2.92 10.86 19.27
C VAL A 360 -2.72 10.99 17.75
N ALA A 361 -2.36 12.17 17.25
CA ALA A 361 -2.09 12.37 15.82
C ALA A 361 -0.88 11.54 15.35
N THR A 362 0.20 11.53 16.12
CA THR A 362 1.40 10.70 15.84
C THR A 362 1.10 9.21 16.01
N ALA A 363 0.34 8.83 17.05
CA ALA A 363 -0.06 7.45 17.30
C ALA A 363 -0.91 6.87 16.15
N ARG A 364 -1.75 7.67 15.48
CA ARG A 364 -2.44 7.24 14.24
C ARG A 364 -1.46 6.81 13.15
N TYR A 365 -0.35 7.53 12.97
CA TYR A 365 0.68 7.15 12.01
C TYR A 365 1.35 5.83 12.40
N ALA A 366 1.56 5.56 13.70
CA ALA A 366 2.05 4.25 14.17
C ALA A 366 1.08 3.13 13.82
N VAL A 367 -0.24 3.34 14.01
CA VAL A 367 -1.26 2.36 13.61
C VAL A 367 -1.25 2.09 12.10
N TYR A 368 -1.19 3.14 11.27
CA TYR A 368 -1.11 2.97 9.81
C TYR A 368 0.19 2.28 9.38
N CYS A 369 1.33 2.59 10.00
CA CYS A 369 2.59 1.90 9.75
C CYS A 369 2.46 0.40 10.09
N ALA A 370 1.91 0.07 11.26
CA ALA A 370 1.72 -1.32 11.68
C ALA A 370 0.81 -2.10 10.71
N PHE A 371 -0.29 -1.51 10.24
CA PHE A 371 -1.18 -2.15 9.25
C PHE A 371 -0.51 -2.31 7.87
N ALA A 372 0.30 -1.33 7.45
CA ALA A 372 1.07 -1.42 6.21
C ALA A 372 2.08 -2.56 6.24
N LEU A 373 2.75 -2.80 7.39
CA LEU A 373 3.71 -3.90 7.56
C LEU A 373 3.07 -5.26 7.26
N VAL A 374 1.85 -5.50 7.75
CA VAL A 374 1.12 -6.75 7.50
C VAL A 374 0.91 -6.97 6.01
N THR A 375 0.44 -5.94 5.31
CA THR A 375 0.09 -6.05 3.91
C THR A 375 1.33 -6.18 3.02
N ASP A 376 2.35 -5.36 3.25
CA ASP A 376 3.56 -5.34 2.43
C ASP A 376 4.45 -6.57 2.66
N LEU A 377 4.70 -6.95 3.92
CA LEU A 377 5.49 -8.14 4.23
C LEU A 377 4.71 -9.42 3.90
N GLY A 378 3.38 -9.38 4.01
CA GLY A 378 2.43 -10.35 3.45
C GLY A 378 2.79 -10.74 2.02
N ARG A 379 2.78 -9.72 1.17
CA ARG A 379 3.06 -9.83 -0.27
C ARG A 379 4.49 -10.25 -0.59
N LEU A 380 5.48 -9.68 0.11
CA LEU A 380 6.88 -9.80 -0.31
C LEU A 380 7.58 -11.08 0.16
N THR A 381 7.02 -11.82 1.12
CA THR A 381 7.72 -12.97 1.73
C THR A 381 6.96 -14.29 1.65
N ASP A 382 5.81 -14.34 0.97
CA ASP A 382 4.83 -15.42 1.17
C ASP A 382 4.62 -15.67 2.68
N SER A 383 4.62 -14.60 3.50
CA SER A 383 4.59 -14.72 4.98
C SER A 383 3.32 -15.40 5.49
N HIS A 384 2.29 -15.48 4.64
CA HIS A 384 1.11 -16.29 4.88
C HIS A 384 1.41 -17.78 5.13
N ALA A 385 2.53 -18.30 4.60
CA ALA A 385 2.85 -19.73 4.60
C ALA A 385 3.87 -20.18 5.67
N SER A 386 4.44 -19.26 6.45
CA SER A 386 5.45 -19.63 7.45
C SER A 386 5.20 -18.98 8.82
N PRO A 387 5.00 -19.78 9.89
CA PRO A 387 4.85 -19.27 11.26
C PRO A 387 5.99 -18.36 11.72
N SER A 388 7.21 -18.58 11.22
CA SER A 388 8.35 -17.71 11.53
C SER A 388 8.25 -16.33 10.89
N ALA A 389 7.69 -16.23 9.69
CA ALA A 389 7.48 -14.94 9.03
C ALA A 389 6.37 -14.17 9.75
N GLN A 390 5.29 -14.85 10.16
CA GLN A 390 4.21 -14.25 10.96
C GLN A 390 4.71 -13.73 12.30
N ALA A 391 5.53 -14.50 13.01
CA ALA A 391 6.14 -14.05 14.26
C ALA A 391 7.02 -12.80 14.07
N ALA A 392 7.75 -12.71 12.95
CA ALA A 392 8.53 -11.53 12.62
C ALA A 392 7.63 -10.31 12.33
N VAL A 393 6.55 -10.47 11.55
CA VAL A 393 5.60 -9.37 11.29
C VAL A 393 4.91 -8.93 12.60
N GLN A 394 4.47 -9.87 13.44
CA GLN A 394 3.89 -9.56 14.75
C GLN A 394 4.85 -8.73 15.60
N HIS A 395 6.10 -9.18 15.71
CA HIS A 395 7.11 -8.46 16.48
C HIS A 395 7.37 -7.06 15.92
N LEU A 396 7.46 -6.90 14.60
CA LEU A 396 7.67 -5.58 13.99
C LEU A 396 6.46 -4.64 14.17
N MET A 397 5.22 -5.16 14.15
CA MET A 397 4.05 -4.36 14.51
C MET A 397 4.09 -3.91 15.97
N GLU A 398 4.47 -4.83 16.87
CA GLU A 398 4.65 -4.53 18.29
C GLU A 398 5.72 -3.44 18.50
N VAL A 399 6.87 -3.50 17.81
CA VAL A 399 7.90 -2.45 17.84
C VAL A 399 7.33 -1.09 17.43
N VAL A 400 6.55 -1.03 16.34
CA VAL A 400 5.95 0.25 15.89
C VAL A 400 4.95 0.81 16.92
N LEU A 401 4.13 -0.05 17.51
CA LEU A 401 3.01 0.37 18.37
C LEU A 401 3.43 0.60 19.83
N LEU A 402 4.37 -0.19 20.34
CA LEU A 402 4.80 -0.20 21.74
C LEU A 402 6.14 0.51 21.94
N GLY A 403 6.91 0.73 20.86
CA GLY A 403 8.28 1.25 20.92
C GLY A 403 9.32 0.13 20.78
N GLY A 404 10.53 0.53 20.36
CA GLY A 404 11.72 -0.34 20.28
C GLY A 404 12.39 -0.60 21.62
#